data_AF-A0A7Y7ABS4-F1
#
_entry.id   AF-A0A7Y7ABS4-F1
#
_cell.length_a   1.000
_cell.length_b   1.000
_cell.length_c   1.000
_cell.angle_alpha   90.00
_cell.angle_beta   90.00
_cell.angle_gamma   90.00
#
_symmetry.space_group_name_H-M   'P 1'
#
loop_
_entity.id
_entity.type
_entity.pdbx_description
1 polymer ?
#
loop_
_entity_poly.entity_id
_entity_poly.type
_entity_poly.pdbx_seq_one_letter_code
_entity_poly.pdbx_strand_id
1 'polypeptide(L)'
;MIKRIFPLFFVLAACGSGEKTPFCQCMKAGDELNAYSATILEKDEITKEEESKMNELKAKADKLCKDYETMSGEKMLQLREDCTEMNAKDEALHIVED
;
A
#
# COMPACT_ATOMS: atom_id res chain seq x y z
N MET A 1 47.32 -22.30 -4.39
CA MET A 1 45.97 -22.82 -4.72
C MET A 1 44.98 -22.16 -3.79
N ILE A 2 44.50 -20.97 -4.16
CA ILE A 2 43.57 -20.19 -3.32
C ILE A 2 42.17 -20.64 -3.71
N LYS A 3 41.52 -21.29 -2.74
CA LYS A 3 40.22 -21.95 -2.84
C LYS A 3 39.16 -20.86 -3.02
N ARG A 4 38.47 -20.90 -4.16
CA ARG A 4 37.36 -20.01 -4.53
C ARG A 4 36.34 -19.93 -3.40
N ILE A 5 36.23 -18.77 -2.79
CA ILE A 5 35.14 -18.43 -1.88
C ILE A 5 34.73 -17.00 -2.20
N PHE A 6 33.42 -16.81 -2.26
CA PHE A 6 32.65 -15.56 -2.21
C PHE A 6 32.43 -14.78 -3.52
N PRO A 7 31.22 -14.21 -3.72
CA PRO A 7 29.91 -14.65 -3.26
C PRO A 7 28.89 -14.76 -4.41
N LEU A 8 27.90 -15.63 -4.20
CA LEU A 8 26.65 -15.64 -4.94
C LEU A 8 26.05 -14.23 -4.81
N PHE A 9 26.05 -13.51 -5.93
CA PHE A 9 25.53 -12.16 -6.05
C PHE A 9 24.09 -12.16 -5.55
N PHE A 10 23.91 -11.54 -4.38
CA PHE A 10 22.64 -11.13 -3.83
C PHE A 10 21.91 -10.31 -4.89
N VAL A 11 20.79 -10.83 -5.36
CA VAL A 11 19.71 -9.99 -5.88
C VAL A 11 18.51 -10.33 -5.00
N LEU A 12 18.55 -9.86 -3.75
CA LEU A 12 17.32 -9.68 -3.01
C LEU A 12 16.55 -8.61 -3.78
N ALA A 13 15.47 -9.04 -4.42
CA ALA A 13 14.49 -8.13 -4.96
C ALA A 13 14.02 -7.23 -3.81
N ALA A 14 14.51 -6.00 -3.78
CA ALA A 14 13.95 -4.93 -2.98
C ALA A 14 12.54 -4.64 -3.53
N CYS A 15 11.56 -5.40 -3.08
CA CYS A 15 10.15 -5.03 -3.15
C CYS A 15 9.75 -4.50 -1.78
N GLY A 16 10.13 -3.26 -1.49
CA GLY A 16 9.42 -2.46 -0.50
C GLY A 16 8.08 -2.07 -1.11
N SER A 17 7.02 -2.82 -0.81
CA SER A 17 5.74 -2.60 -1.47
C SER A 17 4.60 -2.89 -0.51
N GLY A 18 3.74 -1.89 -0.26
CA GLY A 18 2.43 -2.04 0.39
C GLY A 18 1.44 -2.89 -0.42
N GLU A 19 1.90 -4.04 -0.89
CA GLU A 19 1.22 -4.96 -1.82
C GLU A 19 1.13 -6.39 -1.26
N LYS A 20 1.35 -6.57 0.04
CA LYS A 20 1.53 -7.91 0.60
C LYS A 20 0.23 -8.72 0.73
N THR A 21 -0.91 -8.05 0.84
CA THR A 21 -2.23 -8.70 0.81
C THR A 21 -3.21 -7.85 0.00
N PRO A 22 -4.28 -8.45 -0.57
CA PRO A 22 -5.31 -7.67 -1.27
C PRO A 22 -6.00 -6.65 -0.34
N PHE A 23 -6.05 -6.91 0.97
CA PHE A 23 -6.55 -5.95 1.95
C PHE A 23 -5.63 -4.73 2.10
N CYS A 24 -4.31 -4.93 2.18
CA CYS A 24 -3.37 -3.80 2.24
C CYS A 24 -3.41 -2.96 0.95
N GLN A 25 -3.68 -3.60 -0.20
CA GLN A 25 -3.90 -2.89 -1.46
C GLN A 25 -5.18 -2.06 -1.46
N CYS A 26 -6.28 -2.60 -0.91
CA CYS A 26 -7.51 -1.83 -0.65
C CYS A 26 -7.23 -0.63 0.25
N MET A 27 -6.53 -0.84 1.37
CA MET A 27 -6.17 0.24 2.30
C MET A 27 -5.36 1.34 1.62
N LYS A 28 -4.32 0.98 0.87
CA LYS A 28 -3.51 1.95 0.12
C LYS A 28 -4.33 2.72 -0.91
N ALA A 29 -5.22 2.06 -1.65
CA ALA A 29 -6.09 2.72 -2.61
C ALA A 29 -7.09 3.67 -1.94
N GLY A 30 -7.62 3.29 -0.77
CA GLY A 30 -8.45 4.14 0.07
C GLY A 30 -7.69 5.37 0.58
N ASP A 31 -6.45 5.20 1.03
CA ASP A 31 -5.59 6.31 1.49
C ASP A 31 -5.23 7.27 0.35
N GLU A 32 -4.91 6.75 -0.84
CA GLU A 32 -4.67 7.54 -2.06
C GLU A 32 -5.92 8.37 -2.44
N LEU A 33 -7.10 7.73 -2.43
CA LEU A 33 -8.38 8.39 -2.70
C LEU A 33 -8.68 9.47 -1.65
N ASN A 34 -8.48 9.17 -0.36
CA ASN A 34 -8.74 10.11 0.73
C ASN A 34 -7.81 11.32 0.68
N ALA A 35 -6.51 11.11 0.46
CA ALA A 35 -5.54 12.20 0.35
C ALA A 35 -5.86 13.12 -0.84
N TYR A 36 -6.21 12.53 -1.99
CA TYR A 36 -6.63 13.30 -3.15
C TYR A 36 -7.96 14.04 -2.90
N SER A 37 -8.93 13.39 -2.27
CA SER A 37 -10.21 14.00 -1.91
C SER A 37 -10.04 15.18 -0.97
N ALA A 38 -9.18 15.07 0.04
CA ALA A 38 -8.85 16.19 0.91
C ALA A 38 -8.27 17.38 0.12
N THR A 39 -7.36 17.11 -0.83
CA THR A 39 -6.76 18.15 -1.68
C THR A 39 -7.80 18.85 -2.55
N ILE A 40 -8.78 18.11 -3.06
CA ILE A 40 -9.84 18.66 -3.90
C ILE A 40 -10.88 19.44 -3.09
N LEU A 41 -11.20 19.01 -1.86
CA LEU A 41 -12.16 19.70 -0.99
C LEU A 41 -11.70 21.09 -0.55
N GLU A 42 -10.40 21.34 -0.56
CA GLU A 42 -9.80 22.64 -0.23
C GLU A 42 -9.80 23.63 -1.41
N LYS A 43 -10.24 23.20 -2.60
CA LYS A 43 -10.25 24.04 -3.81
C LYS A 43 -11.61 24.72 -4.02
N ASP A 44 -11.55 25.97 -4.48
CA ASP A 44 -12.73 26.74 -4.86
C ASP A 44 -13.37 26.25 -6.17
N GLU A 45 -12.56 25.71 -7.09
CA GLU A 45 -13.00 25.16 -8.37
C GLU A 45 -12.31 23.83 -8.67
N ILE A 46 -13.06 22.91 -9.30
CA ILE A 46 -12.58 21.59 -9.71
C ILE A 46 -12.54 21.54 -11.24
N THR A 47 -11.38 21.17 -11.77
CA THR A 47 -11.19 20.97 -13.21
C THR A 47 -11.67 19.59 -13.65
N LYS A 48 -11.91 19.42 -14.96
CA LYS A 48 -12.29 18.12 -15.53
C LYS A 48 -11.22 17.04 -15.36
N GLU A 49 -9.93 17.43 -15.38
CA GLU A 49 -8.83 16.49 -15.15
C GLU A 49 -8.86 15.96 -13.71
N GLU A 50 -9.17 16.84 -12.76
CA GLU A 50 -9.26 16.46 -11.36
C GLU A 50 -10.49 15.60 -11.07
N GLU A 51 -11.61 15.91 -11.71
CA GLU A 51 -12.79 15.05 -11.68
C GLU A 51 -12.47 13.66 -12.28
N SER A 52 -11.77 13.59 -13.41
CA SER A 52 -11.36 12.32 -14.02
C SER A 52 -10.48 11.52 -13.07
N LYS A 53 -9.46 12.14 -12.48
CA LYS A 53 -8.56 11.50 -11.52
C LYS A 53 -9.30 11.04 -10.26
N MET A 54 -10.25 11.84 -9.76
CA MET A 54 -11.11 11.45 -8.64
C MET A 54 -11.90 10.17 -8.97
N ASN A 55 -12.49 10.11 -10.16
CA ASN A 55 -13.27 8.95 -10.60
C ASN A 55 -12.40 7.70 -10.80
N GLU A 56 -11.18 7.86 -11.32
CA GLU A 56 -10.21 6.76 -11.44
C GLU A 56 -9.82 6.19 -10.07
N LEU A 57 -9.53 7.07 -9.09
CA LEU A 57 -9.18 6.65 -7.74
C LEU A 57 -10.35 5.95 -7.04
N LYS A 58 -11.57 6.46 -7.21
CA LYS A 58 -12.80 5.79 -6.72
C LYS A 58 -12.95 4.40 -7.32
N ALA A 59 -12.89 4.28 -8.65
CA ALA A 59 -13.03 3.00 -9.32
C ALA A 59 -11.94 1.99 -8.91
N LYS A 60 -10.71 2.47 -8.67
CA LYS A 60 -9.61 1.65 -8.15
C LYS A 60 -9.89 1.18 -6.72
N ALA A 61 -10.32 2.07 -5.84
CA ALA A 61 -10.66 1.74 -4.46
C ALA A 61 -11.83 0.73 -4.42
N ASP A 62 -12.93 1.00 -5.10
CA ASP A 62 -14.11 0.12 -5.16
C ASP A 62 -13.74 -1.29 -5.64
N LYS A 63 -12.91 -1.38 -6.69
CA LYS A 63 -12.45 -2.67 -7.22
C LYS A 63 -11.64 -3.46 -6.20
N LEU A 64 -10.70 -2.82 -5.51
CA LEU A 64 -9.80 -3.48 -4.56
C LEU A 64 -10.48 -3.77 -3.23
N CYS A 65 -11.47 -2.94 -2.85
CA CYS A 65 -12.14 -3.00 -1.56
C CYS A 65 -13.44 -3.81 -1.54
N LYS A 66 -13.94 -4.23 -2.70
CA LYS A 66 -15.23 -4.91 -2.88
C LYS A 66 -15.51 -6.03 -1.87
N ASP A 67 -14.53 -6.88 -1.61
CA ASP A 67 -14.71 -8.05 -0.73
C ASP A 67 -14.69 -7.68 0.77
N TYR A 68 -14.32 -6.44 1.09
CA TYR A 68 -14.13 -5.92 2.44
C TYR A 68 -15.24 -4.96 2.89
N GLU A 69 -16.05 -4.42 1.96
CA GLU A 69 -17.11 -3.43 2.23
C GLU A 69 -18.18 -3.91 3.22
N THR A 70 -18.42 -5.23 3.28
CA THR A 70 -19.45 -5.85 4.12
C THR A 70 -18.87 -6.56 5.35
N MET A 71 -17.56 -6.47 5.57
CA MET A 71 -16.92 -7.10 6.73
C MET A 71 -17.25 -6.36 8.03
N SER A 72 -17.31 -7.12 9.13
CA SER A 72 -17.52 -6.51 10.45
C SER A 72 -16.32 -5.64 10.83
N GLY A 73 -16.59 -4.59 11.63
CA GLY A 73 -15.55 -3.69 12.11
C GLY A 73 -14.40 -4.42 12.83
N GLU A 74 -14.70 -5.45 13.60
CA GLU A 74 -13.69 -6.28 14.28
C GLU A 74 -12.73 -6.96 13.29
N LYS A 75 -13.25 -7.59 12.23
CA LYS A 75 -12.41 -8.23 11.22
C LYS A 75 -11.62 -7.20 10.40
N MET A 76 -12.20 -6.03 10.14
CA MET A 76 -11.51 -4.93 9.46
C MET A 76 -10.35 -4.37 10.29
N LEU A 77 -10.51 -4.31 11.62
CA LEU A 77 -9.44 -3.90 12.54
C LEU A 77 -8.30 -4.92 12.54
N GLN A 78 -8.60 -6.22 12.64
CA GLN A 78 -7.58 -7.27 12.57
C GLN A 78 -6.78 -7.21 11.27
N LEU A 79 -7.46 -7.13 10.12
CA LEU A 79 -6.78 -7.03 8.82
C LEU A 79 -5.93 -5.76 8.69
N ARG A 80 -6.33 -4.66 9.35
CA ARG A 80 -5.54 -3.42 9.39
C ARG A 80 -4.29 -3.58 10.25
N GLU A 81 -4.41 -4.19 11.42
CA GLU A 81 -3.28 -4.50 12.29
C GLU A 81 -2.28 -5.42 11.57
N ASP A 82 -2.76 -6.43 10.84
CA ASP A 82 -1.92 -7.30 10.02
C ASP A 82 -1.10 -6.49 8.99
N CYS A 83 -1.72 -5.53 8.30
CA CYS A 83 -0.99 -4.65 7.38
C CYS A 83 0.08 -3.81 8.10
N THR A 84 -0.23 -3.26 9.27
CA THR A 84 0.74 -2.45 10.05
C THR A 84 1.89 -3.30 10.55
N GLU A 85 1.63 -4.51 11.06
CA GLU A 85 2.66 -5.43 11.54
C GLU A 85 3.55 -5.94 10.40
N MET A 86 2.97 -6.24 9.24
CA MET A 86 3.71 -6.65 8.04
C MET A 86 4.60 -5.53 7.48
N ASN A 87 4.22 -4.26 7.66
CA ASN A 87 5.04 -3.10 7.27
C ASN A 87 6.14 -2.82 8.30
N ALA A 88 5.85 -2.91 9.60
CA ALA A 88 6.84 -2.72 10.66
C ALA A 88 7.96 -3.79 10.64
N LYS A 89 7.63 -5.02 10.23
CA LYS A 89 8.60 -6.10 10.05
C LYS A 89 9.53 -5.89 8.85
N ASP A 90 9.10 -5.16 7.82
CA ASP A 90 9.98 -4.81 6.69
C ASP A 90 10.99 -3.72 7.07
N GLU A 91 10.55 -2.74 7.86
CA GLU A 91 11.45 -1.71 8.39
C GLU A 91 12.49 -2.32 9.33
N ALA A 92 12.11 -3.28 10.17
CA ALA A 92 13.05 -3.98 11.06
C ALA A 92 14.06 -4.87 10.32
N LEU A 93 13.75 -5.38 9.12
CA LEU A 93 14.70 -6.14 8.30
C LEU A 93 15.72 -5.21 7.61
N HIS A 94 15.42 -3.92 7.46
CA HIS A 94 16.30 -2.93 6.83
C HIS A 94 17.37 -2.33 7.77
N ILE A 95 17.32 -2.61 9.08
CA ILE A 95 18.25 -2.03 10.08
C ILE A 95 19.46 -2.96 10.37
N VAL A 96 19.56 -4.13 9.72
CA VAL A 96 20.66 -5.09 9.96
C VAL A 96 21.81 -4.96 8.93
N GLU A 97 21.74 -4.00 8.01
CA GLU A 97 22.83 -3.70 7.08
C GLU A 97 23.25 -2.22 7.14
N ASP A 98 23.82 -1.80 8.27
CA ASP A 98 24.80 -0.70 8.36
C ASP A 98 25.97 -1.12 9.26
#